data_AF-A0A1G6LZG9-F1
#
_entry.id   AF-A0A1G6LZG9-F1
#
_cell.length_a   1.000
_cell.length_b   1.000
_cell.length_c   1.000
_cell.angle_alpha   90.00
_cell.angle_beta   90.00
_cell.angle_gamma   90.00
#
_symmetry.space_group_name_H-M   'P 1'
#
loop_
_entity.id
_entity.type
_entity.pdbx_description
1 polymer ?
#
loop_
_entity_poly.entity_id
_entity_poly.type
_entity_poly.pdbx_seq_one_letter_code
_entity_poly.pdbx_strand_id
1 'polypeptide(L)' 'MQPHAIDVAFDGPTMYIDLSDGRAIQLPLRLFPILDEASSEQREHLAISLDGQQLFWPELDEDMNVTALLNAVARKTMH' A
#
# COMPACT_ATOMS: atom_id res chain seq x y z
N MET A 1 -6.36 -2.74 18.72
CA MET A 1 -6.67 -2.06 17.44
C MET A 1 -5.87 -2.76 16.36
N GLN A 2 -6.46 -3.04 15.20
CA GLN A 2 -5.67 -3.50 14.06
C GLN A 2 -4.93 -2.29 13.47
N PRO A 3 -3.65 -2.43 13.09
CA PRO A 3 -2.94 -1.37 12.37
C PRO A 3 -3.63 -1.11 11.04
N HIS A 4 -3.78 0.17 10.71
CA HIS A 4 -4.40 0.66 9.49
C HIS A 4 -3.48 1.69 8.85
N ALA A 5 -3.60 1.88 7.53
CA ALA A 5 -2.80 2.86 6.81
C ALA A 5 -3.20 4.28 7.21
N ILE A 6 -2.18 5.11 7.45
CA ILE A 6 -2.35 6.55 7.73
C ILE A 6 -1.77 7.41 6.61
N ASP A 7 -0.77 6.91 5.91
CA ASP A 7 -0.16 7.58 4.76
C ASP A 7 0.45 6.56 3.80
N VAL A 8 0.57 6.94 2.54
CA VAL A 8 1.20 6.13 1.48
C VAL A 8 2.09 7.03 0.63
N ALA A 9 3.35 6.67 0.53
CA ALA A 9 4.35 7.38 -0.25
C ALA A 9 5.04 6.45 -1.25
N PHE A 10 5.59 7.04 -2.30
CA PHE A 10 6.31 6.32 -3.34
C PHE A 10 7.70 6.93 -3.53
N ASP A 11 8.73 6.08 -3.59
CA ASP A 11 10.08 6.46 -3.99
C ASP A 11 10.57 5.51 -5.08
N GLY A 12 10.54 6.00 -6.32
CA GLY A 12 10.86 5.23 -7.52
C GLY A 12 10.04 3.94 -7.62
N PRO A 13 10.66 2.75 -7.57
CA PRO A 13 9.98 1.46 -7.64
C PRO A 13 9.51 0.93 -6.27
N THR A 14 9.54 1.75 -5.21
CA THR A 14 9.19 1.33 -3.84
C THR A 14 7.98 2.10 -3.33
N MET A 15 7.02 1.38 -2.76
CA MET A 15 5.88 1.91 -2.03
C MET A 15 6.12 1.79 -0.53
N TYR A 16 5.80 2.86 0.19
CA TYR A 16 5.85 2.96 1.64
C TYR A 16 4.45 3.18 2.16
N ILE A 17 4.05 2.40 3.15
CA ILE A 17 2.75 2.57 3.81
C ILE A 17 3.05 2.76 5.29
N ASP A 18 2.70 3.93 5.81
CA ASP A 18 2.78 4.23 7.22
C ASP A 18 1.51 3.73 7.92
N LEU A 19 1.70 3.08 9.06
CA LEU A 19 0.63 2.50 9.85
C LEU A 19 0.41 3.30 11.13
N SER A 20 -0.83 3.27 11.62
CA SER A 20 -1.25 3.95 12.85
C SER A 20 -0.56 3.46 14.13
N ASP A 21 0.13 2.32 14.09
CA ASP A 21 0.93 1.81 15.21
C ASP A 21 2.38 2.28 15.20
N GLY A 22 2.73 3.19 14.28
CA GLY A 22 4.07 3.78 14.15
C GLY A 22 5.04 2.93 13.33
N ARG A 23 4.60 1.79 12.79
CA ARG A 23 5.39 1.01 11.83
C ARG A 23 5.19 1.54 10.42
N ALA A 24 6.21 1.39 9.58
CA ALA A 24 6.13 1.58 8.14
C ALA A 24 6.41 0.24 7.46
N ILE A 25 5.68 -0.08 6.39
CA ILE A 25 5.98 -1.21 5.51
C ILE A 25 6.53 -0.68 4.19
N GLN A 26 7.60 -1.29 3.69
CA GLN A 26 8.14 -1.02 2.37
C GLN A 26 7.93 -2.21 1.44
N LEU A 27 7.47 -1.93 0.24
CA LEU A 27 7.12 -2.95 -0.75
C LEU A 27 7.57 -2.52 -2.14
N PRO A 28 8.24 -3.38 -2.91
CA PRO A 28 8.54 -3.06 -4.30
C PRO A 28 7.26 -3.10 -5.14
N LEU A 29 7.08 -2.09 -6.00
CA LEU A 29 5.93 -1.95 -6.89
C LEU A 29 5.76 -3.13 -7.84
N ARG A 30 6.85 -3.83 -8.19
CA ARG A 30 6.82 -5.07 -8.99
C ARG A 30 5.94 -6.19 -8.43
N LEU A 31 5.52 -6.11 -7.16
CA LEU A 31 4.53 -7.04 -6.58
C LEU A 31 3.10 -6.73 -7.02
N PHE A 32 2.86 -5.55 -7.56
CA PHE A 32 1.56 -5.01 -7.96
C PHE A 32 1.66 -4.56 -9.41
N PRO A 33 1.40 -5.46 -10.39
CA PRO A 33 1.63 -5.17 -11.81
C PRO A 33 0.98 -3.86 -12.29
N ILE A 34 -0.23 -3.57 -11.82
CA ILE A 34 -0.97 -2.35 -12.17
C ILE A 34 -0.24 -1.10 -11.65
N LEU A 35 0.25 -1.12 -10.41
CA LEU A 35 1.02 -0.01 -9.86
C LEU A 35 2.42 0.09 -10.48
N ASP A 36 3.05 -1.03 -10.84
CA ASP A 36 4.37 -1.04 -11.50
C ASP A 36 4.34 -0.35 -12.86
N GLU A 37 3.23 -0.50 -13.61
CA GLU A 37 3.02 0.14 -14.92
C GLU A 37 2.45 1.57 -14.81
N ALA A 38 1.83 1.93 -13.68
CA ALA A 38 1.26 3.25 -13.46
C ALA A 38 2.31 4.38 -13.44
N SER A 39 1.92 5.59 -13.84
CA SER A 39 2.76 6.78 -13.68
C SER A 39 2.87 7.21 -12.21
N SER A 40 3.89 8.00 -11.87
CA SER A 40 3.99 8.56 -10.50
C SER A 40 2.75 9.36 -10.10
N GLU A 41 2.18 10.15 -11.01
CA GLU A 41 0.96 10.92 -10.75
C GLU A 41 -0.23 10.01 -10.43
N GLN A 42 -0.40 8.91 -11.19
CA GLN A 42 -1.47 7.95 -10.95
C GLN A 42 -1.31 7.23 -9.62
N ARG A 43 -0.06 6.90 -9.22
CA ARG A 43 0.24 6.25 -7.94
C ARG A 43 -0.03 7.20 -6.76
N GLU A 44 0.36 8.46 -6.89
CA GLU A 44 0.15 9.47 -5.85
C GLU A 44 -1.33 9.87 -5.72
N HIS A 45 -2.12 9.72 -6.79
CA HIS A 45 -3.57 9.92 -6.75
C HIS A 45 -4.30 8.71 -6.17
N LEU A 46 -4.04 8.42 -4.89
CA LEU A 46 -4.74 7.41 -4.13
C LEU A 46 -5.70 8.00 -3.10
N ALA A 47 -6.67 7.19 -2.69
CA ALA A 47 -7.57 7.46 -1.59
C ALA A 47 -7.44 6.36 -0.53
N ILE A 48 -7.33 6.78 0.73
CA ILE A 48 -7.35 5.89 1.88
C ILE A 48 -8.77 5.89 2.45
N SER A 49 -9.35 4.72 2.72
CA SER A 49 -10.67 4.61 3.35
C SER A 49 -10.67 5.21 4.75
N LEU A 50 -11.86 5.57 5.26
CA LEU A 50 -12.01 6.17 6.60
C LEU A 50 -11.49 5.28 7.74
N ASP A 51 -11.50 3.96 7.55
CA ASP A 51 -10.96 3.00 8.50
C ASP A 51 -9.47 2.67 8.26
N GLY A 52 -8.86 3.22 7.20
CA GLY A 52 -7.48 2.98 6.79
C GLY A 52 -7.18 1.56 6.32
N GLN A 53 -8.22 0.76 6.05
CA GLN A 53 -8.07 -0.66 5.68
C GLN A 53 -8.01 -0.89 4.18
N GLN A 54 -8.40 0.10 3.39
CA GLN A 54 -8.47 0.03 1.94
C GLN A 54 -7.73 1.23 1.33
N LEU A 55 -6.85 0.92 0.38
CA LEU A 55 -6.26 1.90 -0.53
C LEU A 55 -6.96 1.75 -1.87
N PHE A 56 -7.26 2.87 -2.52
CA PHE A 56 -7.95 2.88 -3.80
C PHE A 56 -7.29 3.87 -4.74
N TRP A 57 -7.00 3.45 -5.97
CA TRP A 57 -6.48 4.29 -7.05
C TRP A 57 -7.57 4.49 -8.09
N PRO A 58 -8.31 5.62 -8.06
CA PRO A 58 -9.46 5.84 -8.93
C PRO A 58 -9.10 5.84 -10.42
N GLU A 59 -7.90 6.32 -10.77
CA GLU A 59 -7.44 6.36 -12.16
C GLU A 59 -7.06 4.99 -12.72
N LEU A 60 -6.72 4.04 -11.84
CA LEU A 60 -6.27 2.71 -12.21
C LEU A 60 -7.37 1.66 -12.02
N ASP A 61 -8.50 2.04 -11.44
CA ASP A 61 -9.57 1.13 -10.99
C ASP A 61 -9.04 0.00 -10.10
N GLU A 62 -8.01 0.29 -9.30
CA GLU A 62 -7.31 -0.68 -8.48
C GLU A 62 -7.55 -0.42 -7.00
N ASP A 63 -7.79 -1.49 -6.25
CA ASP A 63 -7.97 -1.44 -4.81
C ASP A 63 -7.04 -2.41 -4.08
N MET A 64 -6.53 -2.00 -2.92
CA MET A 64 -5.63 -2.81 -2.11
C MET A 64 -6.06 -2.85 -0.65
N ASN A 65 -6.19 -4.07 -0.12
CA ASN A 65 -6.55 -4.30 1.27
C ASN A 65 -5.30 -4.34 2.17
N VAL A 66 -5.21 -3.40 3.11
CA VAL A 66 -4.09 -3.24 4.05
C VAL A 66 -3.95 -4.45 4.97
N THR A 67 -5.05 -5.04 5.43
CA THR A 67 -4.99 -6.23 6.30
C THR A 67 -4.46 -7.45 5.57
N ALA A 68 -4.92 -7.68 4.34
CA ALA A 68 -4.43 -8.77 3.51
C ALA A 68 -2.92 -8.61 3.23
N LEU A 69 -2.50 -7.38 2.95
CA LEU A 69 -1.10 -7.04 2.71
C LEU A 69 -0.23 -7.31 3.94
N LEU A 70 -0.63 -6.86 5.12
CA LEU A 70 0.09 -7.11 6.37
C LEU A 70 0.22 -8.61 6.67
N ASN A 71 -0.84 -9.37 6.43
CA ASN A 71 -0.80 -10.83 6.59
C ASN A 71 0.17 -11.50 5.59
N ALA A 72 0.27 -10.99 4.36
CA ALA A 72 1.21 -11.49 3.37
C ALA A 72 2.67 -11.18 3.76
N VAL A 73 2.96 -9.97 4.23
CA VAL A 73 4.30 -9.56 4.69
C VAL A 73 4.74 -10.32 5.94
N ALA A 74 3.83 -10.51 6.90
CA ALA A 74 4.10 -11.28 8.11
C ALA A 74 4.45 -12.75 7.80
N ARG A 75 3.86 -13.34 6.76
CA ARG A 75 4.22 -14.69 6.30
C ARG A 75 5.61 -14.75 5.66
N LYS A 76 6.02 -13.69 4.97
CA LYS A 76 7.27 -13.65 4.19
C LYS A 76 8.53 -13.48 5.06
N THR A 77 8.39 -13.04 6.30
CA THR A 77 9.49 -12.85 7.28
C THR A 77 9.80 -14.10 8.11
N MET A 78 9.09 -15.21 7.89
CA MET A 78 9.22 -16.46 8.66
C MET A 78 9.84 -17.62 7.86
N HIS A 79 10.68 -17.31 6.86
CA HIS A 79 11.51 -18.27 6.11
C HIS A 79 12.95 -17.77 6.04
#